data_AF-A0A812K5U6-F1
#
_entry.id   AF-A0A812K5U6-F1
#
_cell.length_a   1.000
_cell.length_b   1.000
_cell.length_c   1.000
_cell.angle_alpha   90.00
_cell.angle_beta   90.00
_cell.angle_gamma   90.00
#
_symmetry.space_group_name_H-M   'P 1'
#
loop_
_entity.id
_entity.type
_entity.pdbx_description
1 polymer ?
#
loop_
_entity_poly.entity_id
_entity_poly.type
_entity_poly.pdbx_seq_one_letter_code
_entity_poly.pdbx_strand_id
1 'polypeptide(L)'
;MEEEGDLLDGEALTARDCACVGEGFLDPLAPLCVLACGEDEEGLPVTVHCLVAGDVQGKLLICLPAAAWHRKVAKRTVPRGFLSKVIAAEVASASIADRGAEIAGQVVRVWMGFCEGEAERSIQVSDATPSVPFGVLPNGELLVPFVEAVALLWQHQVAGALSTPVQTANEGPDAQASLSARMAQLERTLAALGGPAAAEPRASAGPKQAARSKAGSPAALPPRALSAQPQGHSASGGEAFPGLDQSVVTAALASGVEPHVLGEMSRLVEARPLGRLKAEPARPSATQRRSPLDESEDEGDTAAPLAALEEAAPNVGAGQPQEPAEAFAQAMV
;
A
#
# COMPACT_ATOMS: atom_id res chain seq x y z
N MET A 1 29.16 -38.14 38.45
CA MET A 1 28.61 -36.77 38.47
C MET A 1 27.92 -36.64 37.14
N GLU A 2 26.62 -36.87 37.15
CA GLU A 2 25.75 -36.55 36.02
C GLU A 2 25.32 -35.12 36.28
N GLU A 3 25.75 -34.20 35.41
CA GLU A 3 25.25 -32.83 35.46
C GLU A 3 23.89 -32.84 34.78
N GLU A 4 22.83 -32.78 35.61
CA GLU A 4 21.49 -32.44 35.16
C GLU A 4 21.54 -31.01 34.61
N GLY A 5 21.87 -30.88 33.32
CA GLY A 5 21.78 -29.60 32.62
C GLY A 5 20.32 -29.17 32.55
N ASP A 6 19.97 -28.15 33.32
CA ASP A 6 18.61 -27.62 33.41
C ASP A 6 18.01 -27.41 32.01
N LEU A 7 17.01 -28.23 31.68
CA LEU A 7 16.16 -28.04 30.52
C LEU A 7 15.31 -26.79 30.76
N LEU A 8 15.86 -25.64 30.36
CA LEU A 8 15.10 -24.43 30.11
C LEU A 8 14.23 -24.66 28.86
N ASP A 9 13.16 -25.43 29.05
CA ASP A 9 12.09 -25.68 28.07
C ASP A 9 11.26 -24.41 27.85
N GLY A 10 11.92 -23.36 27.35
CA GLY A 10 11.26 -22.21 26.73
C GLY A 10 10.77 -22.62 25.35
N GLU A 11 9.46 -22.54 25.12
CA GLU A 11 8.90 -22.76 23.78
C GLU A 11 9.54 -21.77 22.79
N ALA A 12 9.97 -22.27 21.63
CA ALA A 12 10.63 -21.45 20.63
C ALA A 12 9.66 -20.41 20.07
N LEU A 13 10.04 -19.12 20.17
CA LEU A 13 9.23 -17.99 19.72
C LEU A 13 8.78 -18.17 18.27
N THR A 14 7.47 -18.02 18.04
CA THR A 14 6.88 -18.09 16.70
C THR A 14 6.83 -16.71 16.06
N ALA A 15 6.60 -16.67 14.75
CA ALA A 15 6.38 -15.42 14.02
C ALA A 15 5.22 -14.56 14.57
N ARG A 16 4.28 -15.15 15.34
CA ARG A 16 3.16 -14.42 15.96
C ARG A 16 3.58 -13.69 17.24
N ASP A 17 4.58 -14.20 17.94
CA ASP A 17 5.10 -13.64 19.20
C ASP A 17 6.01 -12.42 18.95
N CYS A 18 6.41 -12.19 17.69
CA CYS A 18 7.23 -11.06 17.25
C CYS A 18 6.41 -9.85 16.77
N ALA A 19 5.09 -9.84 16.99
CA ALA A 19 4.21 -8.74 16.60
C ALA A 19 4.55 -7.45 17.35
N CYS A 20 4.99 -6.40 16.64
CA CYS A 20 5.37 -5.13 17.27
C CYS A 20 4.19 -4.17 17.53
N VAL A 21 2.99 -4.46 17.01
CA VAL A 21 1.76 -3.66 17.21
C VAL A 21 0.55 -4.58 17.39
N GLY A 22 -0.40 -4.16 18.21
CA GLY A 22 -1.73 -4.76 18.27
C GLY A 22 -2.75 -3.88 18.97
N GLU A 23 -3.87 -4.46 19.39
CA GLU A 23 -4.93 -3.71 20.08
C GLU A 23 -4.46 -3.28 21.48
N GLY A 24 -4.18 -1.99 21.63
CA GLY A 24 -3.76 -1.39 22.91
C GLY A 24 -2.28 -1.58 23.27
N PHE A 25 -1.45 -2.15 22.40
CA PHE A 25 0.00 -2.30 22.65
C PHE A 25 0.86 -1.91 21.44
N LEU A 26 2.10 -1.53 21.74
CA LEU A 26 3.16 -1.21 20.80
C LEU A 26 4.49 -1.57 21.47
N ASP A 27 5.32 -2.36 20.78
CA ASP A 27 6.64 -2.79 21.27
C ASP A 27 7.75 -2.43 20.25
N PRO A 28 8.54 -1.38 20.50
CA PRO A 28 9.69 -1.02 19.66
C PRO A 28 10.81 -2.08 19.65
N LEU A 29 10.85 -2.93 20.67
CA LEU A 29 11.91 -3.91 20.91
C LEU A 29 11.52 -5.34 20.52
N ALA A 30 10.30 -5.56 19.99
CA ALA A 30 9.80 -6.84 19.52
C ALA A 30 10.85 -7.59 18.67
N PRO A 31 11.05 -8.92 18.82
CA PRO A 31 12.14 -9.64 18.20
C PRO A 31 12.21 -9.47 16.67
N LEU A 32 13.42 -9.33 16.14
CA LEU A 32 13.65 -9.23 14.70
C LEU A 32 13.54 -10.62 14.04
N CYS A 33 13.08 -10.60 12.79
CA CYS A 33 12.82 -11.81 12.03
C CYS A 33 13.56 -11.81 10.70
N VAL A 34 13.87 -13.02 10.22
CA VAL A 34 14.31 -13.27 8.85
C VAL A 34 13.31 -14.19 8.16
N LEU A 35 13.01 -13.89 6.90
CA LEU A 35 12.17 -14.71 6.02
C LEU A 35 13.08 -15.50 5.07
N ALA A 36 13.11 -16.82 5.24
CA ALA A 36 13.83 -17.71 4.34
C ALA A 36 13.16 -17.72 2.95
N CYS A 37 13.90 -17.36 1.91
CA CYS A 37 13.38 -17.18 0.55
C CYS A 37 13.87 -18.24 -0.45
N GLY A 38 14.77 -19.13 -0.04
CA GLY A 38 15.40 -20.15 -0.89
C GLY A 38 16.92 -20.10 -0.78
N GLU A 39 17.59 -20.53 -1.84
CA GLU A 39 19.03 -20.50 -2.04
C GLU A 39 19.36 -19.67 -3.29
N ASP A 40 20.57 -19.13 -3.39
CA ASP A 40 21.06 -18.40 -4.57
C ASP A 40 21.83 -19.30 -5.56
N GLU A 41 22.46 -18.71 -6.57
CA GLU A 41 23.21 -19.42 -7.60
C GLU A 41 24.49 -20.11 -7.06
N GLU A 42 24.97 -19.72 -5.87
CA GLU A 42 26.10 -20.35 -5.17
C GLU A 42 25.63 -21.41 -4.15
N GLY A 43 24.32 -21.57 -3.95
CA GLY A 43 23.72 -22.46 -2.96
C GLY A 43 23.70 -21.88 -1.54
N LEU A 44 23.86 -20.57 -1.37
CA LEU A 44 23.82 -19.91 -0.08
C LEU A 44 22.37 -19.53 0.29
N PRO A 45 21.98 -19.63 1.58
CA PRO A 45 20.60 -19.38 2.00
C PRO A 45 20.23 -17.89 1.90
N VAL A 46 19.23 -17.58 1.08
CA VAL A 46 18.74 -16.23 0.84
C VAL A 46 17.74 -15.84 1.92
N THR A 47 18.12 -14.87 2.75
CA THR A 47 17.32 -14.37 3.88
C THR A 47 16.92 -12.91 3.66
N VAL A 48 15.65 -12.61 3.92
CA VAL A 48 15.08 -11.25 3.83
C VAL A 48 14.74 -10.76 5.23
N HIS A 49 15.17 -9.55 5.59
CA HIS A 49 14.77 -8.93 6.86
C HIS A 49 13.24 -8.80 6.92
N CYS A 50 12.62 -9.26 8.00
CA CYS A 50 11.19 -9.22 8.20
C CYS A 50 10.88 -8.53 9.53
N LEU A 51 9.87 -7.65 9.53
CA LEU A 51 9.30 -7.08 10.75
C LEU A 51 7.80 -7.41 10.78
N VAL A 52 7.35 -8.09 11.83
CA VAL A 52 5.95 -8.50 11.98
C VAL A 52 5.18 -7.35 12.59
N ALA A 53 4.35 -6.68 11.78
CA ALA A 53 3.59 -5.52 12.22
C ALA A 53 2.49 -5.89 13.23
N GLY A 54 1.82 -7.02 13.02
CA GLY A 54 0.77 -7.52 13.91
C GLY A 54 -0.22 -8.44 13.20
N ASP A 55 -1.17 -9.03 13.93
CA ASP A 55 -2.28 -9.77 13.30
C ASP A 55 -3.36 -8.80 12.79
N VAL A 56 -3.97 -9.12 11.65
CA VAL A 56 -5.18 -8.50 11.12
C VAL A 56 -6.12 -9.59 10.61
N GLN A 57 -7.22 -9.83 11.33
CA GLN A 57 -8.26 -10.82 11.00
C GLN A 57 -7.74 -12.28 10.92
N GLY A 58 -6.81 -12.67 11.79
CA GLY A 58 -6.20 -14.00 11.88
C GLY A 58 -4.99 -14.23 10.96
N LYS A 59 -4.62 -13.22 10.16
CA LYS A 59 -3.42 -13.24 9.31
C LYS A 59 -2.38 -12.26 9.84
N LEU A 60 -1.11 -12.68 9.87
CA LEU A 60 -0.01 -11.76 10.13
C LEU A 60 0.14 -10.74 8.99
N LEU A 61 0.30 -9.48 9.36
CA LEU A 61 0.74 -8.39 8.50
C LEU A 61 2.24 -8.21 8.71
N ILE A 62 3.03 -8.31 7.64
CA ILE A 62 4.49 -8.21 7.71
C ILE A 62 5.04 -7.12 6.79
N CYS A 63 6.13 -6.50 7.23
CA CYS A 63 6.91 -5.50 6.51
C CYS A 63 8.21 -6.14 5.99
N LEU A 64 8.50 -5.95 4.70
CA LEU A 64 9.74 -6.39 4.04
C LEU A 64 10.44 -5.22 3.32
N PRO A 65 11.77 -5.27 3.12
CA PRO A 65 12.54 -4.29 2.35
C PRO A 65 12.01 -4.04 0.93
N ALA A 66 12.13 -2.81 0.44
CA ALA A 66 11.79 -2.46 -0.95
C ALA A 66 12.51 -3.31 -2.01
N ALA A 67 13.72 -3.81 -1.72
CA ALA A 67 14.50 -4.65 -2.62
C ALA A 67 13.96 -6.10 -2.72
N ALA A 68 13.32 -6.61 -1.66
CA ALA A 68 12.93 -8.02 -1.57
C ALA A 68 11.68 -8.36 -2.40
N TRP A 69 10.86 -7.35 -2.73
CA TRP A 69 9.60 -7.51 -3.45
C TRP A 69 9.42 -6.44 -4.54
N HIS A 70 8.67 -6.79 -5.57
CA HIS A 70 8.47 -5.95 -6.75
C HIS A 70 7.19 -6.39 -7.49
N ARG A 71 6.58 -5.53 -8.31
CA ARG A 71 5.34 -5.89 -9.04
C ARG A 71 5.56 -7.05 -10.02
N LYS A 72 6.57 -6.96 -10.90
CA LYS A 72 6.99 -8.09 -11.77
C LYS A 72 7.57 -9.23 -10.91
N VAL A 73 7.06 -10.46 -11.07
CA VAL A 73 7.45 -11.63 -10.25
C VAL A 73 8.94 -11.97 -10.37
N ALA A 74 9.49 -11.96 -11.58
CA ALA A 74 10.91 -12.26 -11.85
C ALA A 74 11.92 -11.19 -11.36
N LYS A 75 11.49 -10.23 -10.53
CA LYS A 75 12.35 -9.28 -9.81
C LYS A 75 12.06 -9.27 -8.30
N ARG A 76 11.62 -10.41 -7.76
CA ARG A 76 11.35 -10.61 -6.32
C ARG A 76 12.38 -11.59 -5.76
N THR A 77 12.96 -11.27 -4.61
CA THR A 77 13.66 -12.26 -3.79
C THR A 77 12.67 -13.20 -3.12
N VAL A 78 11.53 -12.65 -2.66
CA VAL A 78 10.51 -13.41 -1.94
C VAL A 78 9.64 -14.22 -2.91
N PRO A 79 9.43 -15.53 -2.67
CA PRO A 79 8.65 -16.40 -3.56
C PRO A 79 7.21 -15.95 -3.86
N ARG A 80 6.68 -16.39 -4.99
CA ARG A 80 5.27 -16.17 -5.36
C ARG A 80 4.36 -16.95 -4.42
N GLY A 81 3.41 -16.25 -3.80
CA GLY A 81 2.39 -16.83 -2.91
C GLY A 81 2.61 -16.50 -1.44
N PHE A 82 3.82 -16.10 -1.04
CA PHE A 82 4.16 -15.74 0.33
C PHE A 82 3.40 -14.53 0.89
N LEU A 83 3.04 -13.58 0.01
CA LEU A 83 2.32 -12.35 0.37
C LEU A 83 1.07 -12.12 -0.48
N SER A 84 -0.01 -11.68 0.18
CA SER A 84 -1.22 -11.16 -0.46
C SER A 84 -1.55 -9.71 -0.05
N LYS A 85 -2.43 -9.07 -0.84
CA LYS A 85 -2.86 -7.65 -0.73
C LYS A 85 -1.73 -6.61 -0.53
N VAL A 86 -0.55 -6.84 -1.10
CA VAL A 86 0.66 -6.05 -0.80
C VAL A 86 0.52 -4.58 -1.22
N ILE A 87 0.92 -3.68 -0.33
CA ILE A 87 1.07 -2.23 -0.54
C ILE A 87 2.55 -1.82 -0.43
N ALA A 88 2.91 -0.71 -1.06
CA ALA A 88 4.18 -0.04 -0.82
C ALA A 88 3.97 1.15 0.12
N ALA A 89 4.91 1.38 1.04
CA ALA A 89 4.92 2.54 1.92
C ALA A 89 6.35 3.05 2.12
N GLU A 90 6.47 4.26 2.63
CA GLU A 90 7.73 4.85 3.08
C GLU A 90 7.50 5.27 4.53
N VAL A 91 8.37 4.83 5.43
CA VAL A 91 8.21 4.97 6.88
C VAL A 91 9.48 5.52 7.50
N ALA A 92 9.35 6.26 8.60
CA ALA A 92 10.47 6.63 9.45
C ALA A 92 11.28 5.38 9.85
N SER A 93 12.60 5.54 10.00
CA SER A 93 13.50 4.43 10.35
C SER A 93 14.19 4.63 11.69
N ALA A 94 14.39 3.52 12.40
CA ALA A 94 15.24 3.43 13.58
C ALA A 94 16.54 2.67 13.25
N SER A 95 17.51 2.73 14.17
CA SER A 95 18.75 1.95 14.07
C SER A 95 18.54 0.56 14.66
N ILE A 96 19.33 -0.44 14.26
CA ILE A 96 19.25 -1.76 14.90
C ILE A 96 19.75 -1.75 16.36
N ALA A 97 20.64 -0.82 16.73
CA ALA A 97 21.14 -0.65 18.09
C ALA A 97 20.19 0.16 18.99
N ASP A 98 19.47 1.14 18.45
CA ASP A 98 18.38 1.86 19.12
C ASP A 98 17.11 1.83 18.26
N ARG A 99 16.28 0.80 18.50
CA ARG A 99 14.97 0.63 17.88
C ARG A 99 13.86 1.46 18.55
N GLY A 100 14.16 2.08 19.69
CA GLY A 100 13.24 2.93 20.45
C GLY A 100 13.17 4.37 19.96
N ALA A 101 14.14 4.82 19.16
CA ALA A 101 14.23 6.19 18.66
C ALA A 101 14.14 6.28 17.13
N GLU A 102 13.36 7.25 16.63
CA GLU A 102 13.39 7.65 15.21
C GLU A 102 14.71 8.36 14.87
N ILE A 103 15.37 7.94 13.78
CA ILE A 103 16.48 8.70 13.20
C ILE A 103 15.90 9.81 12.31
N ALA A 104 15.80 11.02 12.87
CA ALA A 104 15.17 12.17 12.23
C ALA A 104 15.65 12.39 10.77
N GLY A 105 14.70 12.33 9.83
CA GLY A 105 14.96 12.54 8.41
C GLY A 105 15.49 11.32 7.64
N GLN A 106 15.64 10.16 8.29
CA GLN A 106 15.86 8.88 7.60
C GLN A 106 14.54 8.13 7.44
N VAL A 107 14.31 7.60 6.23
CA VAL A 107 13.12 6.82 5.90
C VAL A 107 13.53 5.55 5.15
N VAL A 108 12.86 4.43 5.46
CA VAL A 108 13.00 3.18 4.71
C VAL A 108 11.77 2.94 3.86
N ARG A 109 12.01 2.43 2.65
CA ARG A 109 10.96 2.05 1.69
C ARG A 109 10.60 0.60 1.95
N VAL A 110 9.33 0.32 2.20
CA VAL A 110 8.85 -1.00 2.64
C VAL A 110 7.70 -1.51 1.77
N TRP A 111 7.63 -2.83 1.65
CA TRP A 111 6.41 -3.52 1.22
C TRP A 111 5.73 -4.11 2.44
N MET A 112 4.45 -3.77 2.64
CA MET A 112 3.63 -4.32 3.71
C MET A 112 2.56 -5.21 3.08
N GLY A 113 2.39 -6.43 3.58
CA GLY A 113 1.44 -7.39 3.02
C GLY A 113 1.00 -8.44 4.04
N PHE A 114 -0.09 -9.12 3.70
CA PHE A 114 -0.61 -10.21 4.52
C PHE A 114 0.22 -11.46 4.22
N CYS A 115 0.82 -12.03 5.26
CA CYS A 115 1.53 -13.29 5.22
C CYS A 115 0.54 -14.42 4.91
N GLU A 116 0.92 -15.30 3.97
CA GLU A 116 0.22 -16.56 3.74
C GLU A 116 0.92 -17.69 4.48
N GLY A 117 0.19 -18.74 4.88
CA GLY A 117 0.64 -19.72 5.87
C GLY A 117 1.89 -20.55 5.51
N GLU A 118 2.39 -20.46 4.27
CA GLU A 118 3.71 -20.99 3.91
C GLU A 118 4.84 -20.06 4.34
N ALA A 119 4.72 -18.76 4.06
CA ALA A 119 5.64 -17.74 4.54
C ALA A 119 5.65 -17.65 6.08
N GLU A 120 4.49 -17.82 6.73
CA GLU A 120 4.37 -17.83 8.20
C GLU A 120 5.25 -18.93 8.85
N ARG A 121 5.49 -20.04 8.14
CA ARG A 121 6.42 -21.12 8.56
C ARG A 121 7.87 -20.91 8.11
N SER A 122 8.12 -19.97 7.20
CA SER A 122 9.46 -19.60 6.70
C SER A 122 10.04 -18.37 7.41
N ILE A 123 9.26 -17.73 8.29
CA ILE A 123 9.75 -16.69 9.21
C ILE A 123 10.47 -17.36 10.39
N GLN A 124 11.67 -16.90 10.68
CA GLN A 124 12.51 -17.34 11.80
C GLN A 124 12.90 -16.13 12.64
N VAL A 125 12.85 -16.26 13.97
CA VAL A 125 13.32 -15.21 14.90
C VAL A 125 14.84 -15.23 14.92
N SER A 126 15.49 -14.14 14.53
CA SER A 126 16.95 -14.09 14.41
C SER A 126 17.49 -12.67 14.30
N ASP A 127 18.53 -12.37 15.07
CA ASP A 127 19.34 -11.15 14.95
C ASP A 127 20.51 -11.30 13.95
N ALA A 128 20.54 -12.38 13.16
CA ALA A 128 21.56 -12.60 12.13
C ALA A 128 21.40 -11.60 10.98
N THR A 129 22.53 -11.10 10.45
CA THR A 129 22.56 -10.18 9.30
C THR A 129 21.88 -10.82 8.07
N PRO A 130 20.75 -10.28 7.57
CA PRO A 130 20.02 -10.88 6.46
C PRO A 130 20.66 -10.51 5.11
N SER A 131 20.54 -11.40 4.13
CA SER A 131 20.99 -11.18 2.75
C SER A 131 20.35 -9.94 2.12
N VAL A 132 19.12 -9.60 2.50
CA VAL A 132 18.41 -8.39 2.08
C VAL A 132 17.93 -7.58 3.31
N PRO A 133 18.66 -6.53 3.74
CA PRO A 133 18.24 -5.60 4.80
C PRO A 133 17.28 -4.51 4.29
N PHE A 134 16.62 -3.78 5.21
CA PHE A 134 15.77 -2.62 4.86
C PHE A 134 16.56 -1.42 4.34
N GLY A 135 17.79 -1.26 4.82
CA GLY A 135 18.71 -0.18 4.47
C GLY A 135 19.95 -0.26 5.36
N VAL A 136 20.98 0.52 5.00
CA VAL A 136 22.22 0.63 5.77
C VAL A 136 22.62 2.11 5.83
N LEU A 137 23.01 2.58 7.01
CA LEU A 137 23.50 3.93 7.26
C LEU A 137 24.96 4.10 6.79
N PRO A 138 25.46 5.35 6.60
CA PRO A 138 26.85 5.60 6.20
C PRO A 138 27.92 5.12 7.19
N ASN A 139 27.54 4.75 8.42
CA ASN A 139 28.42 4.12 9.43
C ASN A 139 28.47 2.58 9.30
N GLY A 140 27.72 1.97 8.37
CA GLY A 140 27.59 0.52 8.20
C GLY A 140 26.49 -0.14 9.03
N GLU A 141 25.71 0.64 9.80
CA GLU A 141 24.66 0.13 10.69
C GLU A 141 23.35 -0.17 9.93
N LEU A 142 22.68 -1.26 10.27
CA LEU A 142 21.42 -1.64 9.64
C LEU A 142 20.27 -0.73 10.12
N LEU A 143 19.43 -0.31 9.16
CA LEU A 143 18.16 0.36 9.43
C LEU A 143 17.03 -0.66 9.60
N VAL A 144 16.05 -0.31 10.42
CA VAL A 144 14.76 -1.00 10.54
C VAL A 144 13.60 0.01 10.48
N PRO A 145 12.38 -0.41 10.10
CA PRO A 145 11.19 0.43 10.21
C PRO A 145 10.94 0.87 11.67
N PHE A 146 10.71 2.15 11.91
CA PHE A 146 10.34 2.64 13.24
C PHE A 146 8.91 2.21 13.58
N VAL A 147 8.72 1.58 14.74
CA VAL A 147 7.49 0.85 15.06
C VAL A 147 6.25 1.75 15.16
N GLU A 148 6.37 3.00 15.60
CA GLU A 148 5.23 3.94 15.60
C GLU A 148 4.73 4.26 14.18
N ALA A 149 5.64 4.39 13.20
CA ALA A 149 5.26 4.59 11.81
C ALA A 149 4.63 3.33 11.19
N VAL A 150 5.07 2.14 11.61
CA VAL A 150 4.42 0.86 11.25
C VAL A 150 3.03 0.74 11.88
N ALA A 151 2.85 1.20 13.12
CA ALA A 151 1.57 1.16 13.82
C ALA A 151 0.47 1.95 13.11
N LEU A 152 0.80 3.13 12.57
CA LEU A 152 -0.15 3.91 11.75
C LEU A 152 -0.61 3.14 10.49
N LEU A 153 0.30 2.40 9.85
CA LEU A 153 -0.03 1.57 8.69
C LEU A 153 -0.86 0.33 9.08
N TRP A 154 -0.53 -0.33 10.21
CA TRP A 154 -1.31 -1.46 10.74
C TRP A 154 -2.74 -1.02 11.11
N GLN A 155 -2.89 0.11 11.82
CA GLN A 155 -4.20 0.70 12.13
C GLN A 155 -5.02 0.99 10.86
N HIS A 156 -4.39 1.50 9.80
CA HIS A 156 -5.03 1.68 8.50
C HIS A 156 -5.45 0.35 7.86
N GLN A 157 -4.68 -0.74 7.99
CA GLN A 157 -5.11 -2.05 7.51
C GLN A 157 -6.28 -2.62 8.33
N VAL A 158 -6.28 -2.47 9.66
CA VAL A 158 -7.40 -2.88 10.52
C VAL A 158 -8.68 -2.15 10.15
N ALA A 159 -8.62 -0.82 9.99
CA ALA A 159 -9.78 -0.02 9.56
C ALA A 159 -10.21 -0.36 8.12
N GLY A 160 -9.27 -0.51 7.19
CA GLY A 160 -9.54 -0.91 5.80
C GLY A 160 -10.10 -2.32 5.66
N ALA A 161 -9.80 -3.23 6.60
CA ALA A 161 -10.35 -4.58 6.60
C ALA A 161 -11.84 -4.63 7.01
N LEU A 162 -12.40 -3.54 7.53
CA LEU A 162 -13.84 -3.32 7.71
C LEU A 162 -14.49 -2.68 6.47
N SER A 163 -13.71 -2.18 5.50
CA SER A 163 -14.20 -1.42 4.33
C SER A 163 -13.40 -1.71 3.04
N THR A 164 -13.77 -2.83 2.41
CA THR A 164 -13.61 -3.20 0.98
C THR A 164 -12.84 -2.27 0.01
N PRO A 165 -12.09 -2.88 -0.92
CA PRO A 165 -10.67 -3.20 -0.79
C PRO A 165 -9.74 -2.01 -1.08
N VAL A 166 -8.59 -1.98 -0.41
CA VAL A 166 -7.43 -1.16 -0.80
C VAL A 166 -6.89 -1.66 -2.15
N GLN A 167 -6.49 -0.75 -3.05
CA GLN A 167 -5.88 -1.10 -4.33
C GLN A 167 -4.55 -1.83 -4.12
N THR A 168 -4.53 -3.13 -4.35
CA THR A 168 -3.34 -3.96 -4.09
C THR A 168 -2.38 -3.94 -5.27
N ALA A 169 -1.08 -4.08 -5.02
CA ALA A 169 -0.05 -4.04 -6.07
C ALA A 169 -0.08 -5.24 -7.06
N ASN A 170 -1.01 -6.19 -6.89
CA ASN A 170 -1.27 -7.31 -7.79
C ASN A 170 -2.52 -7.12 -8.68
N GLU A 171 -3.26 -6.00 -8.58
CA GLU A 171 -4.43 -5.74 -9.44
C GLU A 171 -3.98 -5.48 -10.89
N GLY A 172 -4.34 -6.41 -11.79
CA GLY A 172 -4.15 -6.31 -13.23
C GLY A 172 -5.21 -5.44 -13.93
N PRO A 173 -5.34 -5.53 -15.26
CA PRO A 173 -6.26 -4.68 -16.03
C PRO A 173 -7.76 -4.87 -15.73
N ASP A 174 -8.15 -5.84 -14.90
CA ASP A 174 -9.52 -6.04 -14.39
C ASP A 174 -10.00 -4.94 -13.40
N ALA A 175 -9.27 -3.82 -13.31
CA ALA A 175 -9.70 -2.62 -12.58
C ALA A 175 -11.14 -2.20 -12.94
N GLN A 176 -11.57 -2.39 -14.20
CA GLN A 176 -12.95 -2.18 -14.67
C GLN A 176 -13.99 -2.97 -13.85
N ALA A 177 -13.71 -4.25 -13.54
CA ALA A 177 -14.58 -5.11 -12.76
C ALA A 177 -14.58 -4.73 -11.26
N SER A 178 -13.46 -4.24 -10.74
CA SER A 178 -13.42 -3.69 -9.37
C SER A 178 -14.19 -2.37 -9.25
N LEU A 179 -14.36 -1.62 -10.34
CA LEU A 179 -15.11 -0.37 -10.37
C LEU A 179 -16.61 -0.61 -10.49
N SER A 180 -17.06 -1.56 -11.31
CA SER A 180 -18.46 -2.00 -11.34
C SER A 180 -18.90 -2.67 -10.03
N ALA A 181 -18.01 -3.45 -9.39
CA ALA A 181 -18.26 -3.99 -8.05
C ALA A 181 -18.42 -2.87 -6.99
N ARG A 182 -17.57 -1.83 -7.06
CA ARG A 182 -17.67 -0.63 -6.20
C ARG A 182 -18.97 0.16 -6.46
N MET A 183 -19.36 0.37 -7.71
CA MET A 183 -20.66 0.98 -8.05
C MET A 183 -21.83 0.16 -7.51
N ALA A 184 -21.87 -1.16 -7.75
CA ALA A 184 -22.91 -2.03 -7.21
C ALA A 184 -22.94 -2.07 -5.68
N GLN A 185 -21.81 -1.85 -4.99
CA GLN A 185 -21.77 -1.72 -3.53
C GLN A 185 -22.30 -0.35 -3.06
N LEU A 186 -21.91 0.74 -3.73
CA LEU A 186 -22.45 2.08 -3.48
C LEU A 186 -23.97 2.13 -3.70
N GLU A 187 -24.46 1.55 -4.81
CA GLU A 187 -25.89 1.39 -5.11
C GLU A 187 -26.63 0.62 -4.00
N ARG A 188 -26.05 -0.47 -3.48
CA ARG A 188 -26.62 -1.22 -2.35
C ARG A 188 -26.66 -0.40 -1.06
N THR A 189 -25.62 0.39 -0.76
CA THR A 189 -25.64 1.30 0.40
C THR A 189 -26.63 2.46 0.22
N LEU A 190 -26.75 3.01 -1.00
CA LEU A 190 -27.70 4.09 -1.31
C LEU A 190 -29.15 3.59 -1.27
N ALA A 191 -29.41 2.37 -1.76
CA ALA A 191 -30.71 1.71 -1.67
C ALA A 191 -31.09 1.36 -0.22
N ALA A 192 -30.13 0.99 0.63
CA ALA A 192 -30.35 0.79 2.07
C ALA A 192 -30.70 2.10 2.80
N LEU A 193 -30.12 3.23 2.38
CA LEU A 193 -30.45 4.58 2.88
C LEU A 193 -31.75 5.15 2.26
N GLY A 194 -32.16 4.66 1.08
CA GLY A 194 -33.35 5.09 0.33
C GLY A 194 -34.67 4.42 0.72
N GLY A 195 -34.78 3.85 1.92
CA GLY A 195 -35.99 3.18 2.41
C GLY A 195 -37.23 4.11 2.41
N PRO A 196 -38.44 3.62 2.05
CA PRO A 196 -39.54 4.49 1.63
C PRO A 196 -40.26 5.20 2.79
N ALA A 197 -40.04 6.52 2.92
CA ALA A 197 -40.79 7.41 3.81
C ALA A 197 -42.20 7.75 3.26
N ALA A 198 -43.04 6.73 3.00
CA ALA A 198 -44.39 6.93 2.44
C ALA A 198 -45.39 5.78 2.76
N ALA A 199 -45.77 5.59 4.03
CA ALA A 199 -46.89 4.71 4.39
C ALA A 199 -47.56 5.05 5.75
N GLU A 200 -48.66 5.81 5.70
CA GLU A 200 -49.67 5.92 6.76
C GLU A 200 -51.07 5.74 6.12
N PRO A 201 -52.15 5.45 6.89
CA PRO A 201 -52.20 4.72 8.15
C PRO A 201 -53.24 3.55 8.09
N ARG A 202 -53.21 2.63 9.06
CA ARG A 202 -54.35 1.70 9.32
C ARG A 202 -54.54 1.44 10.81
N ALA A 203 -55.78 1.60 11.27
CA ALA A 203 -56.17 1.38 12.67
C ALA A 203 -57.07 0.16 12.83
N SER A 204 -56.94 -0.57 13.95
CA SER A 204 -58.03 -1.31 14.59
C SER A 204 -57.71 -1.67 16.05
N ALA A 205 -58.77 -1.74 16.88
CA ALA A 205 -58.85 -2.35 18.22
C ALA A 205 -57.96 -1.83 19.38
N GLY A 206 -58.61 -1.48 20.51
CA GLY A 206 -57.98 -1.24 21.82
C GLY A 206 -58.10 -2.46 22.77
N PRO A 207 -58.06 -2.26 24.11
CA PRO A 207 -59.18 -1.59 24.76
C PRO A 207 -58.90 -0.74 26.04
N LYS A 208 -59.80 0.21 26.29
CA LYS A 208 -60.32 0.71 27.60
C LYS A 208 -59.34 0.97 28.77
N GLN A 209 -59.22 2.25 29.15
CA GLN A 209 -59.57 2.71 30.51
C GLN A 209 -60.09 4.17 30.48
N ALA A 210 -60.60 4.70 31.59
CA ALA A 210 -61.47 5.89 31.58
C ALA A 210 -61.13 6.95 32.63
N ALA A 211 -61.26 8.23 32.23
CA ALA A 211 -61.35 9.40 33.10
C ALA A 211 -62.27 10.46 32.46
N ARG A 212 -62.59 11.56 33.17
CA ARG A 212 -63.66 12.52 32.82
C ARG A 212 -63.13 13.93 32.49
N SER A 213 -64.04 14.72 31.89
CA SER A 213 -64.17 16.20 31.91
C SER A 213 -63.52 17.02 30.77
N LYS A 214 -64.01 18.21 30.39
CA LYS A 214 -65.42 18.76 30.36
C LYS A 214 -65.47 20.06 29.53
N ALA A 215 -66.49 20.20 28.67
CA ALA A 215 -66.93 21.42 27.95
C ALA A 215 -66.03 22.00 26.83
N GLY A 216 -66.67 22.63 25.83
CA GLY A 216 -66.01 23.41 24.76
C GLY A 216 -66.47 23.06 23.32
N SER A 217 -67.44 23.79 22.75
CA SER A 217 -67.91 23.74 21.33
C SER A 217 -68.96 24.83 21.09
N PRO A 218 -69.30 25.24 19.84
CA PRO A 218 -68.70 24.92 18.52
C PRO A 218 -67.71 26.06 18.11
N ALA A 219 -67.46 26.55 16.88
CA ALA A 219 -67.96 26.41 15.49
C ALA A 219 -66.92 27.02 14.49
N ALA A 220 -66.99 26.91 13.15
CA ALA A 220 -67.47 25.86 12.24
C ALA A 220 -67.17 26.22 10.75
N LEU A 221 -67.05 25.21 9.88
CA LEU A 221 -67.08 25.23 8.39
C LEU A 221 -65.92 25.91 7.60
N PRO A 222 -65.75 25.58 6.28
CA PRO A 222 -64.55 25.85 5.46
C PRO A 222 -64.94 26.74 4.21
N PRO A 223 -64.36 26.64 2.98
CA PRO A 223 -63.07 26.10 2.51
C PRO A 223 -62.27 27.03 1.56
N ARG A 224 -61.02 26.66 1.21
CA ARG A 224 -60.58 26.66 -0.20
C ARG A 224 -59.31 25.84 -0.44
N ALA A 225 -59.29 25.09 -1.53
CA ALA A 225 -58.06 24.57 -2.14
C ALA A 225 -57.62 25.51 -3.28
N LEU A 226 -56.32 25.53 -3.58
CA LEU A 226 -55.79 25.91 -4.89
C LEU A 226 -54.45 25.21 -5.10
N SER A 227 -54.28 24.60 -6.27
CA SER A 227 -53.07 23.86 -6.64
C SER A 227 -51.96 24.79 -7.12
N ALA A 228 -50.70 24.43 -6.86
CA ALA A 228 -49.54 25.04 -7.51
C ALA A 228 -48.59 23.94 -8.01
N GLN A 229 -48.37 23.89 -9.32
CA GLN A 229 -47.28 23.10 -9.92
C GLN A 229 -45.95 23.86 -9.80
N PRO A 230 -44.79 23.17 -9.81
CA PRO A 230 -43.49 23.83 -9.83
C PRO A 230 -43.30 24.59 -11.15
N GLN A 231 -43.25 25.92 -11.10
CA GLN A 231 -42.81 26.73 -12.23
C GLN A 231 -41.28 26.90 -12.18
N GLY A 232 -40.59 26.31 -13.15
CA GLY A 232 -39.17 26.57 -13.37
C GLY A 232 -38.96 28.05 -13.74
N HIS A 233 -38.19 28.76 -12.92
CA HIS A 233 -37.90 30.17 -13.15
C HIS A 233 -36.64 30.35 -14.00
N SER A 234 -36.82 30.37 -15.33
CA SER A 234 -35.81 30.92 -16.25
C SER A 234 -35.74 32.45 -16.09
N ALA A 235 -35.13 32.90 -14.99
CA ALA A 235 -34.93 34.31 -14.72
C ALA A 235 -33.76 34.84 -15.56
N SER A 236 -34.04 35.77 -16.46
CA SER A 236 -33.02 36.51 -17.22
C SER A 236 -32.31 37.53 -16.32
N GLY A 237 -31.35 37.06 -15.53
CA GLY A 237 -30.34 37.89 -14.86
C GLY A 237 -29.10 38.05 -15.74
N GLY A 238 -28.40 39.19 -15.62
CA GLY A 238 -27.12 39.38 -16.31
C GLY A 238 -26.05 38.40 -15.82
N GLU A 239 -25.12 38.02 -16.70
CA GLU A 239 -24.05 37.06 -16.40
C GLU A 239 -23.15 37.57 -15.27
N ALA A 240 -23.34 37.03 -14.06
CA ALA A 240 -22.58 37.44 -12.87
C ALA A 240 -21.09 37.05 -12.95
N PHE A 241 -20.78 36.02 -13.75
CA PHE A 241 -19.44 35.47 -13.95
C PHE A 241 -19.25 35.06 -15.43
N PRO A 242 -18.96 36.01 -16.34
CA PRO A 242 -18.72 35.68 -17.74
C PRO A 242 -17.54 34.69 -17.88
N GLY A 243 -17.60 33.85 -18.92
CA GLY A 243 -16.61 32.82 -19.20
C GLY A 243 -16.67 31.56 -18.32
N LEU A 244 -17.47 31.52 -17.25
CA LEU A 244 -17.71 30.31 -16.46
C LEU A 244 -19.00 29.59 -16.87
N ASP A 245 -19.02 28.26 -16.69
CA ASP A 245 -20.24 27.47 -16.88
C ASP A 245 -21.20 27.68 -15.69
N GLN A 246 -22.46 28.03 -15.99
CA GLN A 246 -23.47 28.34 -14.97
C GLN A 246 -23.78 27.15 -14.05
N SER A 247 -23.60 25.90 -14.50
CA SER A 247 -23.75 24.72 -13.64
C SER A 247 -22.62 24.63 -12.60
N VAL A 248 -21.38 24.98 -12.99
CA VAL A 248 -20.22 25.03 -12.10
C VAL A 248 -20.36 26.17 -11.10
N VAL A 249 -20.80 27.36 -11.53
CA VAL A 249 -21.13 28.48 -10.63
C VAL A 249 -22.18 28.06 -9.60
N THR A 250 -23.25 27.40 -10.04
CA THR A 250 -24.34 26.96 -9.15
C THR A 250 -23.87 25.90 -8.15
N ALA A 251 -23.04 24.93 -8.58
CA ALA A 251 -22.46 23.91 -7.70
C ALA A 251 -21.48 24.50 -6.68
N ALA A 252 -20.65 25.46 -7.09
CA ALA A 252 -19.70 26.14 -6.21
C ALA A 252 -20.42 26.97 -5.13
N LEU A 253 -21.45 27.73 -5.51
CA LEU A 253 -22.29 28.48 -4.56
C LEU A 253 -23.03 27.53 -3.59
N ALA A 254 -23.56 26.41 -4.08
CA ALA A 254 -24.17 25.37 -3.23
C ALA A 254 -23.15 24.69 -2.28
N SER A 255 -21.86 24.73 -2.62
CA SER A 255 -20.76 24.23 -1.78
C SER A 255 -20.18 25.30 -0.84
N GLY A 256 -20.77 26.50 -0.77
CA GLY A 256 -20.32 27.59 0.09
C GLY A 256 -19.09 28.35 -0.41
N VAL A 257 -18.76 28.29 -1.70
CA VAL A 257 -17.67 29.09 -2.30
C VAL A 257 -18.06 30.56 -2.36
N GLU A 258 -17.24 31.41 -1.74
CA GLU A 258 -17.41 32.87 -1.70
C GLU A 258 -17.46 33.49 -3.12
N PRO A 259 -18.47 34.34 -3.44
CA PRO A 259 -18.64 34.90 -4.78
C PRO A 259 -17.43 35.67 -5.34
N HIS A 260 -16.57 36.24 -4.49
CA HIS A 260 -15.37 36.92 -4.97
C HIS A 260 -14.35 35.96 -5.61
N VAL A 261 -14.25 34.72 -5.11
CA VAL A 261 -13.34 33.68 -5.62
C VAL A 261 -13.78 33.26 -7.03
N LEU A 262 -15.09 33.14 -7.26
CA LEU A 262 -15.66 32.89 -8.59
C LEU A 262 -15.37 34.05 -9.56
N GLY A 263 -15.33 35.29 -9.06
CA GLY A 263 -14.89 36.46 -9.83
C GLY A 263 -13.41 36.42 -10.23
N GLU A 264 -12.53 35.91 -9.38
CA GLU A 264 -11.11 35.71 -9.72
C GLU A 264 -10.91 34.54 -10.71
N MET A 265 -11.67 33.45 -10.56
CA MET A 265 -11.66 32.34 -11.51
C MET A 265 -12.16 32.76 -12.90
N SER A 266 -13.24 33.55 -12.97
CA SER A 266 -13.74 34.16 -14.22
C SER A 266 -12.65 34.98 -14.91
N ARG A 267 -11.99 35.90 -14.18
CA ARG A 267 -10.87 36.69 -14.71
C ARG A 267 -9.69 35.83 -15.20
N LEU A 268 -9.37 34.73 -14.51
CA LEU A 268 -8.29 33.82 -14.91
C LEU A 268 -8.62 33.06 -16.20
N VAL A 269 -9.88 32.65 -16.39
CA VAL A 269 -10.37 31.99 -17.61
C VAL A 269 -10.43 32.96 -18.78
N GLU A 270 -10.89 34.20 -18.57
CA GLU A 270 -10.89 35.25 -19.60
C GLU A 270 -9.47 35.70 -19.99
N ALA A 271 -8.54 35.80 -19.04
CA ALA A 271 -7.15 36.19 -19.31
C ALA A 271 -6.34 35.10 -20.03
N ARG A 272 -6.79 33.83 -20.01
CA ARG A 272 -6.22 32.72 -20.76
C ARG A 272 -7.33 31.86 -21.37
N PRO A 273 -7.93 32.29 -22.50
CA PRO A 273 -8.75 31.38 -23.30
C PRO A 273 -7.89 30.17 -23.67
N LEU A 274 -8.32 28.97 -23.26
CA LEU A 274 -7.63 27.70 -23.54
C LEU A 274 -7.78 27.34 -25.02
N GLY A 275 -7.07 28.08 -25.87
CA GLY A 275 -6.99 27.86 -27.30
C GLY A 275 -6.54 26.42 -27.56
N ARG A 276 -7.42 25.65 -28.20
CA ARG A 276 -7.30 24.20 -28.42
C ARG A 276 -5.85 23.80 -28.69
N LEU A 277 -5.24 23.10 -27.73
CA LEU A 277 -3.87 22.59 -27.86
C LEU A 277 -3.80 21.76 -29.14
N LYS A 278 -2.97 22.24 -30.08
CA LYS A 278 -2.84 21.66 -31.41
C LYS A 278 -2.17 20.29 -31.25
N ALA A 279 -2.72 19.26 -31.89
CA ALA A 279 -2.14 17.92 -31.85
C ALA A 279 -0.66 17.97 -32.27
N GLU A 280 0.19 17.26 -31.53
CA GLU A 280 1.64 17.39 -31.65
C GLU A 280 2.12 16.92 -33.03
N PRO A 281 2.92 17.73 -33.77
CA PRO A 281 3.49 17.30 -35.04
C PRO A 281 4.63 16.30 -34.77
N ALA A 282 4.46 15.07 -35.25
CA ALA A 282 5.46 14.01 -35.15
C ALA A 282 6.83 14.48 -35.65
N ARG A 283 7.85 14.42 -34.78
CA ARG A 283 9.21 14.84 -35.11
C ARG A 283 9.98 13.72 -35.81
N PRO A 284 10.76 14.02 -36.88
CA PRO A 284 11.65 13.04 -37.49
C PRO A 284 12.85 12.73 -36.57
N SER A 285 13.38 11.51 -36.69
CA SER A 285 14.55 11.06 -35.92
C SER A 285 15.84 11.76 -36.37
N ALA A 286 16.52 12.44 -35.44
CA ALA A 286 17.90 12.87 -35.57
C ALA A 286 18.54 13.19 -34.20
N THR A 287 19.39 12.29 -33.72
CA THR A 287 20.58 12.54 -32.88
C THR A 287 20.48 13.63 -31.78
N GLN A 288 20.06 13.26 -30.58
CA GLN A 288 20.26 14.05 -29.36
C GLN A 288 21.07 13.27 -28.30
N ARG A 289 21.71 13.98 -27.36
CA ARG A 289 22.84 13.47 -26.55
C ARG A 289 22.41 12.47 -25.47
N ARG A 290 23.23 11.44 -25.26
CA ARG A 290 23.05 10.43 -24.20
C ARG A 290 22.99 11.08 -22.81
N SER A 291 22.09 10.58 -21.98
CA SER A 291 21.97 10.82 -20.54
C SER A 291 22.34 9.51 -19.81
N PRO A 292 22.93 9.52 -18.59
CA PRO A 292 23.42 8.31 -17.94
C PRO A 292 22.30 7.48 -17.26
N LEU A 293 21.22 7.20 -17.99
CA LEU A 293 20.06 6.39 -17.59
C LEU A 293 19.50 5.63 -18.82
N ASP A 294 20.40 5.09 -19.64
CA ASP A 294 20.08 4.42 -20.91
C ASP A 294 21.07 3.25 -21.14
N GLU A 295 21.12 2.33 -20.16
CA GLU A 295 21.81 1.05 -20.31
C GLU A 295 20.82 0.03 -20.91
N SER A 296 21.09 -0.35 -22.16
CA SER A 296 20.18 -1.14 -22.98
C SER A 296 20.12 -2.61 -22.56
N GLU A 297 18.95 -3.21 -22.73
CA GLU A 297 18.85 -4.64 -23.01
C GLU A 297 19.41 -4.87 -24.44
N ASP A 298 20.54 -5.57 -24.60
CA ASP A 298 20.92 -6.33 -25.82
C ASP A 298 22.14 -7.26 -25.59
N GLU A 299 22.44 -8.08 -26.60
CA GLU A 299 23.57 -9.02 -26.80
C GLU A 299 23.57 -10.31 -25.96
N GLY A 300 23.56 -11.47 -26.65
CA GLY A 300 23.61 -12.79 -26.00
C GLY A 300 23.30 -14.04 -26.85
N ASP A 301 22.88 -13.91 -28.12
CA ASP A 301 22.56 -15.08 -28.96
C ASP A 301 23.82 -15.81 -29.46
N THR A 302 24.39 -16.70 -28.63
CA THR A 302 25.52 -17.56 -29.00
C THR A 302 25.43 -18.98 -28.41
N ALA A 303 24.45 -19.77 -28.82
CA ALA A 303 24.31 -21.17 -28.39
C ALA A 303 24.15 -22.15 -29.58
N ALA A 304 25.27 -22.70 -30.06
CA ALA A 304 25.28 -23.80 -31.02
C ALA A 304 25.11 -25.17 -30.34
N PRO A 305 24.63 -26.21 -31.05
CA PRO A 305 24.84 -27.59 -30.64
C PRO A 305 25.53 -28.48 -31.69
N LEU A 306 26.65 -29.09 -31.24
CA LEU A 306 27.05 -30.49 -31.47
C LEU A 306 27.30 -31.03 -32.90
N ALA A 307 28.59 -31.27 -33.19
CA ALA A 307 29.08 -32.56 -33.69
C ALA A 307 30.55 -32.76 -33.24
N ALA A 308 30.97 -34.01 -33.01
CA ALA A 308 32.29 -34.36 -32.43
C ALA A 308 33.39 -34.58 -33.48
N LEU A 309 34.67 -34.56 -33.07
CA LEU A 309 35.52 -35.76 -32.98
C LEU A 309 36.97 -35.49 -32.49
N GLU A 310 37.44 -36.39 -31.61
CA GLU A 310 38.82 -36.92 -31.37
C GLU A 310 40.09 -36.06 -31.13
N GLU A 311 41.03 -36.70 -30.39
CA GLU A 311 42.50 -36.48 -30.22
C GLU A 311 43.06 -35.04 -30.06
N ALA A 312 43.83 -34.66 -29.02
CA ALA A 312 44.91 -35.36 -28.33
C ALA A 312 45.37 -34.62 -27.04
N ALA A 313 46.11 -35.30 -26.15
CA ALA A 313 46.84 -34.68 -25.03
C ALA A 313 48.30 -34.33 -25.45
N PRO A 314 49.02 -33.39 -24.78
CA PRO A 314 49.62 -33.72 -23.48
C PRO A 314 49.73 -32.58 -22.43
N ASN A 315 49.40 -32.94 -21.19
CA ASN A 315 50.07 -32.59 -19.92
C ASN A 315 51.26 -31.57 -19.94
N VAL A 316 51.07 -30.39 -19.32
CA VAL A 316 52.07 -29.72 -18.46
C VAL A 316 51.39 -28.93 -17.33
N GLY A 317 51.84 -29.11 -16.08
CA GLY A 317 51.95 -28.05 -15.07
C GLY A 317 50.67 -27.53 -14.38
N ALA A 318 50.34 -28.10 -13.22
CA ALA A 318 49.45 -27.44 -12.25
C ALA A 318 50.23 -26.38 -11.44
N GLY A 319 49.78 -25.12 -11.48
CA GLY A 319 50.28 -24.06 -10.60
C GLY A 319 49.47 -23.97 -9.32
N GLN A 320 50.08 -24.28 -8.17
CA GLN A 320 49.45 -24.02 -6.86
C GLN A 320 49.62 -22.53 -6.48
N PRO A 321 48.65 -21.91 -5.78
CA PRO A 321 48.85 -20.58 -5.21
C PRO A 321 49.88 -20.66 -4.07
N GLN A 322 50.92 -19.82 -4.11
CA GLN A 322 51.88 -19.70 -3.01
C GLN A 322 51.31 -18.81 -1.90
N GLU A 323 51.58 -19.18 -0.64
CA GLU A 323 51.25 -18.34 0.50
C GLU A 323 52.11 -17.07 0.57
N PRO A 324 51.58 -15.95 1.11
CA PRO A 324 52.30 -14.68 1.20
C PRO A 324 53.52 -14.71 2.13
N ALA A 325 53.75 -15.79 2.88
CA ALA A 325 54.87 -15.91 3.82
C ALA A 325 56.24 -16.09 3.13
N GLU A 326 56.33 -16.86 2.04
CA GLU A 326 57.62 -17.14 1.38
C GLU A 326 58.16 -15.92 0.60
N ALA A 327 57.26 -15.09 0.03
CA ALA A 327 57.63 -13.93 -0.77
C ALA A 327 58.47 -12.89 0.01
N PHE A 328 58.33 -12.82 1.33
CA PHE A 328 59.10 -11.88 2.16
C PHE A 328 60.55 -12.35 2.40
N ALA A 329 60.80 -13.67 2.43
CA ALA A 329 62.13 -14.22 2.67
C ALA A 329 63.08 -14.03 1.46
N GLN A 330 62.53 -13.93 0.25
CA GLN A 330 63.31 -13.84 -0.99
C GLN A 330 63.74 -12.40 -1.35
N ALA A 331 63.40 -11.40 -0.52
CA ALA A 331 63.69 -9.98 -0.72
C ALA A 331 64.80 -9.41 0.19
N MET A 332 65.54 -10.26 0.92
CA MET A 332 66.63 -9.86 1.83
C MET A 332 67.94 -10.64 1.62
N VAL A 333 68.29 -10.94 0.35
CA VAL A 333 69.59 -11.51 -0.07
C VAL A 333 70.13 -10.74 -1.27
#